data_AF-A0A3C0N300-F1
#
_entry.id   AF-A0A3C0N300-F1
#
_cell.length_a   1.000
_cell.length_b   1.000
_cell.length_c   1.000
_cell.angle_alpha   90.00
_cell.angle_beta   90.00
_cell.angle_gamma   90.00
#
_symmetry.space_group_name_H-M   'P 1'
#
loop_
_entity.id
_entity.type
_entity.pdbx_description
1 polymer ?
#
loop_
_entity_poly.entity_id
_entity_poly.type
_entity_poly.pdbx_seq_one_letter_code
_entity_poly.pdbx_strand_id
1 'polypeptide(L)'
;MAIFSPLASRRKSRRVASATQQLIVFRLRDEGFALPIRAVQKVIPRDKIYGAPGGGGVSLTLYQERELIVIDIEHRIFRVAPSKDSFQEISHPV
;
A
#
# COMPACT_ATOMS: atom_id res chain seq x y z
N MET A 1 24.53 46.45 -38.93
CA MET A 1 23.20 45.82 -38.82
C MET A 1 23.03 45.31 -37.41
N ALA A 2 22.07 45.84 -36.64
CA ALA A 2 21.82 45.41 -35.26
C ALA A 2 20.78 44.29 -35.27
N ILE A 3 21.18 43.09 -34.86
CA ILE A 3 20.28 41.96 -34.67
C ILE A 3 19.51 42.20 -33.38
N PHE A 4 18.30 42.74 -33.49
CA PHE A 4 17.35 42.82 -32.38
C PHE A 4 16.89 41.40 -32.04
N SER A 5 17.56 40.77 -31.08
CA SER A 5 16.98 39.60 -30.43
C SER A 5 15.83 40.09 -29.54
N PRO A 6 14.59 39.58 -29.72
CA PRO A 6 13.50 39.99 -28.88
C PRO A 6 13.74 39.42 -27.48
N LEU A 7 14.04 40.30 -26.51
CA LEU A 7 14.07 39.98 -25.08
C LEU A 7 12.77 39.30 -24.60
N ALA A 8 11.70 39.39 -25.39
CA ALA A 8 10.43 38.70 -25.18
C ALA A 8 10.48 37.16 -25.35
N SER A 9 11.47 36.61 -26.06
CA SER A 9 11.61 35.15 -26.29
C SER A 9 12.29 34.41 -25.13
N ARG A 10 12.47 35.06 -23.98
CA ARG A 10 12.89 34.41 -22.73
C ARG A 10 11.77 34.28 -21.70
N ARG A 11 10.51 34.44 -22.11
CA ARG A 11 9.39 33.82 -21.38
C ARG A 11 9.19 32.40 -21.89
N LYS A 12 10.23 31.57 -21.81
CA LYS A 12 10.00 30.14 -21.59
C LYS A 12 9.28 30.10 -20.26
N SER A 13 7.96 30.04 -20.35
CA SER A 13 7.05 29.62 -19.30
C SER A 13 7.82 28.67 -18.40
N ARG A 14 8.26 29.17 -17.24
CA ARG A 14 8.65 28.36 -16.11
C ARG A 14 7.36 27.67 -15.69
N ARG A 15 6.95 26.65 -16.46
CA ARG A 15 6.05 25.60 -16.00
C ARG A 15 6.81 25.06 -14.82
N VAL A 16 6.46 25.55 -13.63
CA VAL A 16 6.74 24.84 -12.39
C VAL A 16 6.19 23.45 -12.68
N ALA A 17 7.09 22.49 -12.89
CA ALA A 17 6.70 21.12 -13.12
C ALA A 17 5.88 20.75 -11.89
N SER A 18 4.56 20.65 -12.06
CA SER A 18 3.68 20.19 -10.99
C SER A 18 4.22 18.83 -10.62
N ALA A 19 4.69 18.68 -9.37
CA ALA A 19 5.27 17.44 -8.92
C ALA A 19 4.17 16.37 -8.96
N THR A 20 4.19 15.53 -10.00
CA THR A 20 3.24 14.42 -10.12
C THR A 20 3.65 13.35 -9.12
N GLN A 21 2.77 13.06 -8.16
CA GLN A 21 2.95 11.96 -7.22
C GLN A 21 2.27 10.70 -7.75
N GLN A 22 3.04 9.62 -7.88
CA GLN A 22 2.51 8.31 -8.21
C GLN A 22 1.93 7.64 -6.96
N LEU A 23 0.75 7.05 -7.10
CA LEU A 23 0.01 6.39 -6.03
C LEU A 23 -0.34 4.96 -6.44
N ILE A 24 -0.36 4.05 -5.48
CA ILE A 24 -1.04 2.76 -5.58
C ILE A 24 -2.41 2.93 -4.92
N VAL A 25 -3.46 2.65 -5.68
CA VAL A 25 -4.86 2.74 -5.22
C VAL A 25 -5.39 1.33 -5.00
N PHE A 26 -6.05 1.10 -3.86
CA PHE A 26 -6.66 -0.17 -3.49
C PHE A 26 -7.98 0.08 -2.77
N ARG A 27 -8.78 -0.97 -2.61
CA ARG A 27 -10.05 -0.91 -1.90
C ARG A 27 -9.97 -1.68 -0.60
N LEU A 28 -10.62 -1.14 0.42
CA LEU A 28 -11.00 -1.85 1.64
C LEU A 28 -12.51 -1.68 1.76
N ARG A 29 -13.28 -2.78 1.74
CA ARG A 29 -14.74 -2.74 1.65
C ARG A 29 -15.20 -1.86 0.48
N ASP A 30 -16.09 -0.90 0.74
CA ASP A 30 -16.64 0.03 -0.24
C ASP A 30 -15.84 1.35 -0.34
N GLU A 31 -14.70 1.45 0.35
CA GLU A 31 -13.88 2.66 0.40
C GLU A 31 -12.55 2.52 -0.39
N GLY A 32 -12.17 3.59 -1.08
CA GLY A 32 -10.91 3.68 -1.82
C GLY A 32 -9.79 4.31 -1.00
N PHE A 33 -8.65 3.63 -0.93
CA PHE A 33 -7.44 4.09 -0.24
C PHE A 33 -6.27 4.21 -1.22
N ALA A 34 -5.28 5.02 -0.87
CA ALA A 34 -4.09 5.21 -1.69
C ALA A 34 -2.82 5.37 -0.85
N LEU A 35 -1.70 4.85 -1.36
CA LEU A 35 -0.38 5.03 -0.79
C LEU A 35 0.58 5.61 -1.84
N PRO A 36 1.54 6.47 -1.46
CA PRO A 36 2.63 6.86 -2.36
C PRO A 36 3.38 5.62 -2.86
N ILE A 37 3.63 5.52 -4.17
CA ILE A 37 4.31 4.34 -4.73
C ILE A 37 5.69 4.12 -4.10
N ARG A 38 6.35 5.20 -3.66
CA ARG A 38 7.67 5.16 -2.99
C ARG A 38 7.63 4.54 -1.60
N ALA A 39 6.45 4.45 -0.98
CA ALA A 39 6.27 3.77 0.31
C ALA A 39 6.00 2.26 0.14
N VAL A 40 5.83 1.77 -1.09
CA VAL A 40 5.49 0.37 -1.36
C VAL A 40 6.70 -0.37 -1.90
N GLN A 41 7.13 -1.40 -1.18
CA GLN A 41 8.22 -2.24 -1.64
C GLN A 41 7.74 -3.31 -2.63
N LYS A 42 6.59 -3.95 -2.36
CA LYS A 42 6.02 -4.98 -3.21
C LYS A 42 4.52 -5.17 -2.92
N VAL A 43 3.78 -5.57 -3.95
CA VAL A 43 2.42 -6.11 -3.82
C VAL A 43 2.50 -7.61 -4.08
N ILE A 44 2.06 -8.41 -3.11
CA ILE A 44 2.05 -9.87 -3.20
C ILE A 44 0.65 -10.40 -2.90
N PRO A 45 0.26 -11.57 -3.46
CA PRO A 45 -0.90 -12.29 -3.00
C PRO A 45 -0.77 -12.62 -1.50
N ARG A 46 -1.88 -12.59 -0.78
CA ARG A 46 -1.92 -13.02 0.62
C ARG A 46 -1.66 -14.53 0.68
N ASP A 47 -0.71 -14.93 1.52
CA ASP A 47 -0.40 -16.33 1.83
C ASP A 47 -0.84 -16.66 3.27
N LYS A 48 -0.43 -17.83 3.78
CA LYS A 48 -0.67 -18.27 5.15
C LYS A 48 -0.13 -17.25 6.15
N ILE A 49 -1.04 -16.81 7.01
CA ILE A 49 -0.74 -15.92 8.13
C ILE A 49 -0.73 -16.76 9.41
N TYR A 50 0.30 -16.59 10.21
CA TYR A 50 0.54 -17.25 11.49
C TYR A 50 0.44 -16.25 12.62
N GLY A 51 0.02 -16.72 13.79
CA GLY A 51 -0.06 -15.89 14.99
C GLY A 51 -1.13 -14.79 14.84
N ALA A 52 -2.30 -15.04 15.39
CA ALA A 52 -3.28 -14.00 15.75
C ALA A 52 -4.31 -14.58 16.73
N PRO A 53 -3.89 -15.26 17.81
CA PRO A 53 -4.86 -15.84 18.74
C PRO A 53 -5.72 -14.71 19.33
N GLY A 54 -7.01 -14.74 19.03
CA GLY A 54 -7.97 -13.72 19.50
C GLY A 54 -8.07 -12.45 18.64
N GLY A 55 -7.43 -12.38 17.48
CA GLY A 55 -7.68 -11.33 16.49
C GLY A 55 -7.15 -9.93 16.83
N GLY A 56 -5.99 -9.85 17.48
CA GLY A 56 -5.32 -8.60 17.86
C GLY A 56 -4.81 -7.72 16.70
N GLY A 57 -5.24 -7.95 15.46
CA GLY A 57 -4.94 -7.11 14.29
C GLY A 57 -3.48 -7.12 13.81
N VAL A 58 -2.59 -7.89 14.47
CA VAL A 58 -1.19 -8.06 14.09
C VAL A 58 -0.86 -9.54 14.04
N SER A 59 -0.14 -9.94 13.00
CA SER A 59 0.17 -11.32 12.67
C SER A 59 1.48 -11.44 11.89
N LEU A 60 1.87 -12.65 11.51
CA LEU A 60 3.12 -12.94 10.79
C LEU A 60 2.84 -13.71 9.49
N THR A 61 3.64 -13.50 8.47
CA THR A 61 3.69 -14.34 7.26
C THR A 61 5.13 -14.68 6.93
N LEU A 62 5.36 -15.83 6.29
CA LEU A 62 6.66 -16.16 5.73
C LEU A 62 6.68 -15.75 4.26
N TYR A 63 7.67 -14.96 3.85
CA TYR A 63 7.87 -14.57 2.47
C TYR A 63 9.35 -14.72 2.10
N GLN A 64 9.65 -15.64 1.18
CA GLN A 64 11.03 -15.95 0.76
C GLN A 64 11.95 -16.24 1.96
N GLU A 65 11.51 -17.15 2.85
CA GLU A 65 12.23 -17.51 4.09
C GLU A 65 12.45 -16.35 5.07
N ARG A 66 11.66 -15.27 4.96
CA ARG A 66 11.69 -14.16 5.91
C ARG A 66 10.33 -13.95 6.56
N GLU A 67 10.34 -13.81 7.88
CA GLU A 67 9.16 -13.44 8.64
C GLU A 67 8.83 -11.96 8.42
N LEU A 68 7.61 -11.69 8.00
CA LEU A 68 7.08 -10.35 7.82
C LEU A 68 5.87 -10.15 8.73
N ILE A 69 5.80 -9.00 9.38
CA ILE A 69 4.63 -8.59 10.16
C ILE A 69 3.49 -8.21 9.21
N VAL A 70 2.32 -8.79 9.44
CA VAL A 70 1.09 -8.48 8.72
C VAL A 70 0.12 -7.78 9.67
N ILE A 71 -0.25 -6.56 9.31
CA ILE A 71 -1.23 -5.75 10.02
C ILE A 71 -2.55 -5.84 9.27
N ASP A 72 -3.60 -6.25 9.98
CA ASP A 72 -4.95 -6.21 9.44
C ASP A 72 -5.48 -4.77 9.47
N ILE A 73 -5.35 -4.11 8.33
CA ILE A 73 -5.76 -2.72 8.13
C ILE A 73 -7.28 -2.54 8.21
N GLU A 74 -8.09 -3.54 7.88
CA GLU A 74 -9.55 -3.42 8.04
C GLU A 74 -9.93 -3.38 9.52
N HIS A 75 -9.38 -4.27 10.33
CA HIS A 75 -9.62 -4.27 11.78
C HIS A 75 -9.07 -2.99 12.42
N ARG A 76 -7.92 -2.51 11.95
CA ARG A 76 -7.27 -1.31 12.50
C ARG A 76 -8.05 -0.03 12.21
N ILE A 77 -8.56 0.12 10.99
CA ILE A 77 -9.24 1.35 10.55
C ILE A 77 -10.70 1.34 11.03
N PHE A 78 -11.41 0.23 10.80
CA PHE A 78 -12.86 0.17 11.06
C PHE A 78 -13.22 -0.35 12.45
N ARG A 79 -12.24 -0.73 13.28
CA ARG A 79 -12.43 -1.28 14.64
C ARG A 79 -13.44 -2.43 14.69
N VAL A 80 -13.52 -3.22 13.62
CA VAL A 80 -14.40 -4.39 13.56
C VAL A 80 -13.76 -5.52 14.36
N ALA A 81 -14.56 -6.26 15.11
CA ALA A 81 -14.10 -7.43 15.84
C ALA A 81 -13.64 -8.53 14.86
N PRO A 82 -12.63 -9.35 15.21
CA PRO A 82 -12.17 -10.45 14.38
C PRO A 82 -13.31 -11.34 13.90
N SER A 83 -13.57 -11.31 12.59
CA SER A 83 -14.45 -12.28 11.95
C SER A 83 -13.78 -13.66 12.04
N LYS A 84 -14.42 -14.59 12.72
CA LYS A 84 -13.92 -15.96 12.96
C LYS A 84 -13.79 -16.83 11.69
N ASP A 85 -14.21 -16.33 10.53
CA ASP A 85 -14.41 -17.12 9.32
C ASP A 85 -13.15 -17.45 8.50
N SER A 86 -11.93 -17.13 8.97
CA SER A 86 -10.70 -17.41 8.21
C SER A 86 -9.71 -18.37 8.89
N PHE A 87 -10.14 -19.16 9.88
CA PHE A 87 -9.28 -20.15 10.53
C PHE A 87 -9.91 -21.54 10.54
N GLN A 88 -10.19 -22.10 9.36
CA GLN A 88 -10.46 -23.53 9.25
C GLN A 88 -9.15 -24.32 9.34
N GLU A 89 -8.98 -24.91 10.52
CA GLU A 89 -8.55 -26.30 10.77
C GLU A 89 -7.57 -26.94 9.77
N ILE A 90 -6.32 -27.11 10.20
CA ILE A 90 -5.54 -28.28 9.80
C ILE A 90 -5.46 -29.20 11.02
N SER A 91 -6.48 -30.05 11.14
CA SER A 91 -6.39 -31.31 11.86
C SER A 91 -5.35 -32.20 11.18
N HIS A 92 -4.27 -32.52 11.91
CA HIS A 92 -3.32 -33.56 11.53
C HIS A 92 -3.95 -34.94 11.73
N PRO A 93 -3.94 -35.86 10.74
CA PRO A 93 -4.14 -37.26 11.03
C PRO A 93 -2.84 -37.87 11.58
N VAL A 94 -3.04 -38.75 12.57
CA VAL A 94 -2.06 -39.56 13.30
C VAL A 94 -1.33 -40.53 12.36
#